data_AF-R6IRU7-F1
#
_entry.id   AF-R6IRU7-F1
#
_cell.length_a   1.000
_cell.length_b   1.000
_cell.length_c   1.000
_cell.angle_alpha   90.00
_cell.angle_beta   90.00
_cell.angle_gamma   90.00
#
_symmetry.space_group_name_H-M   'P 1'
#
loop_
_entity.id
_entity.type
_entity.pdbx_description
1 polymer ?
#
loop_
_entity_poly.entity_id
_entity_poly.type
_entity_poly.pdbx_seq_one_letter_code
_entity_poly.pdbx_strand_id
1 'polypeptide(L)'
;MKQSDRIKYVQNYLNNPLRKEYETKEKEIMKNKPITYHILTVIAFFPLFMILGYFSIFVLYENDLLKFLNFSDSFPIVLLGLINLPVAVFLPIFLDDARTKTLTNHNKNALNKLKDQYYDKGLFVIKEEELYEHSCCEYDDIYEMYVCPVTKKMIGYSDLNFCKSPGNCKYCKTFAVNLVGPQVAKYWGCEFKK
;
A
#
# COMPACT_ATOMS: atom_id res chain seq x y z
N MET A 1 -6.63 -23.53 0.52
CA MET A 1 -5.16 -23.73 0.31
C MET A 1 -4.45 -23.37 1.60
N LYS A 2 -3.70 -24.33 2.15
CA LYS A 2 -3.02 -24.21 3.43
C LYS A 2 -2.03 -23.05 3.45
N GLN A 3 -1.81 -22.46 4.63
CA GLN A 3 -0.91 -21.33 4.79
C GLN A 3 0.54 -21.73 4.52
N SER A 4 0.92 -22.93 4.97
CA SER A 4 2.23 -23.54 4.69
C SER A 4 2.53 -23.63 3.19
N ASP A 5 1.53 -24.03 2.40
CA ASP A 5 1.62 -24.08 0.93
C ASP A 5 1.72 -22.69 0.32
N ARG A 6 0.89 -21.73 0.75
CA ARG A 6 0.97 -20.32 0.30
C ARG A 6 2.36 -19.74 0.49
N ILE A 7 2.97 -19.93 1.66
CA ILE A 7 4.31 -19.41 1.91
C ILE A 7 5.36 -20.14 1.06
N LYS A 8 5.20 -21.44 0.81
CA LYS A 8 6.07 -22.19 -0.10
C LYS A 8 5.97 -21.63 -1.53
N TYR A 9 4.77 -21.35 -2.02
CA TYR A 9 4.56 -20.74 -3.33
C TYR A 9 5.14 -19.33 -3.45
N VAL A 10 4.93 -18.48 -2.44
CA VAL A 10 5.57 -17.15 -2.39
C VAL A 10 7.09 -17.26 -2.41
N GLN A 11 7.67 -18.11 -1.57
CA GLN A 11 9.12 -18.29 -1.54
C GLN A 11 9.66 -18.84 -2.86
N ASN A 12 8.93 -19.76 -3.49
CA ASN A 12 9.28 -20.26 -4.82
C ASN A 12 9.25 -19.15 -5.86
N TYR A 13 8.24 -18.28 -5.83
CA TYR A 13 8.16 -17.10 -6.70
C TYR A 13 9.31 -16.12 -6.46
N LEU A 14 9.54 -15.74 -5.19
CA LEU A 14 10.56 -14.76 -4.80
C LEU A 14 11.98 -15.20 -5.19
N ASN A 15 12.25 -16.51 -5.11
CA ASN A 15 13.55 -17.12 -5.44
C ASN A 15 13.64 -17.60 -6.90
N ASN A 16 12.58 -17.46 -7.70
CA ASN A 16 12.59 -17.94 -9.08
C ASN A 16 13.49 -17.06 -9.96
N PRO A 17 14.40 -17.63 -10.76
CA PRO A 17 15.28 -16.86 -11.65
C PRO A 17 14.50 -16.05 -12.70
N LEU A 18 13.30 -16.51 -13.10
CA LEU A 18 12.45 -15.85 -14.09
C LEU A 18 11.69 -14.65 -13.52
N ARG A 19 11.64 -14.47 -12.19
CA ARG A 19 10.88 -13.40 -11.53
C ARG A 19 11.27 -12.01 -12.04
N LYS A 20 12.57 -11.71 -12.12
CA LYS A 20 13.04 -10.38 -12.56
C LYS A 20 12.62 -10.06 -13.98
N GLU A 21 12.65 -11.05 -14.87
CA GLU A 21 12.22 -10.90 -16.26
C GLU A 21 10.71 -10.67 -16.33
N TYR A 22 9.92 -11.45 -15.57
CA TYR A 22 8.48 -11.28 -15.44
C TYR A 22 8.11 -9.88 -14.94
N GLU A 23 8.70 -9.42 -13.82
CA GLU A 23 8.41 -8.11 -13.24
C GLU A 23 8.80 -6.95 -14.17
N THR A 24 9.85 -7.14 -14.98
CA THR A 24 10.27 -6.15 -15.98
C THR A 24 9.23 -6.04 -17.10
N LYS A 25 8.78 -7.17 -17.64
CA LYS A 25 7.72 -7.20 -18.67
C LYS A 25 6.38 -6.73 -18.14
N GLU A 26 6.03 -7.07 -16.90
CA GLU A 26 4.83 -6.56 -16.22
C GLU A 26 4.88 -5.02 -16.14
N LYS A 27 6.02 -4.45 -15.72
CA LYS A 27 6.21 -2.98 -15.70
C LYS A 27 6.10 -2.34 -17.09
N GLU A 28 6.63 -2.99 -18.13
CA GLU A 28 6.51 -2.49 -19.51
C GLU A 28 5.07 -2.45 -19.99
N ILE A 29 4.30 -3.51 -19.74
CA ILE A 29 2.86 -3.54 -20.05
C ILE A 29 2.13 -2.41 -19.30
N MET A 30 2.46 -2.21 -18.03
CA MET A 30 1.84 -1.18 -17.18
C MET A 30 2.24 0.26 -17.55
N LYS A 31 3.21 0.48 -18.47
CA LYS A 31 3.48 1.81 -19.05
C LYS A 31 2.35 2.27 -19.96
N ASN A 32 1.57 1.35 -20.53
CA ASN A 32 0.43 1.69 -21.36
C ASN A 32 -0.73 2.18 -20.49
N LYS A 33 -0.79 3.50 -20.31
CA LYS A 33 -1.76 4.17 -19.44
C LYS A 33 -2.96 4.67 -20.26
N PRO A 34 -4.20 4.27 -19.94
CA PRO A 34 -5.38 4.77 -20.63
C PRO A 34 -5.60 6.25 -20.30
N ILE A 35 -6.30 6.98 -21.17
CA ILE A 35 -6.65 8.40 -20.97
C ILE A 35 -7.35 8.61 -19.62
N THR A 36 -8.23 7.68 -19.21
CA THR A 36 -8.92 7.74 -17.91
C THR A 36 -7.97 7.79 -16.72
N TYR A 37 -6.81 7.10 -16.78
CA TYR A 37 -5.79 7.20 -15.74
C TYR A 37 -5.21 8.62 -15.65
N HIS A 38 -4.98 9.27 -16.79
CA HIS A 38 -4.50 10.65 -16.85
C HIS A 38 -5.55 11.63 -16.32
N ILE A 39 -6.83 11.45 -16.66
CA ILE A 39 -7.94 12.25 -16.12
C ILE A 39 -7.99 12.14 -14.59
N LEU A 40 -7.96 10.92 -14.04
CA LEU A 40 -7.94 10.70 -12.60
C LEU A 40 -6.71 11.33 -11.93
N THR A 41 -5.56 11.30 -12.61
CA THR A 41 -4.34 11.95 -12.12
C THR A 41 -4.48 13.46 -12.08
N VAL A 42 -5.03 14.07 -13.13
CA VAL A 42 -5.30 15.53 -13.15
C VAL A 42 -6.28 15.90 -12.05
N ILE A 43 -7.38 15.17 -11.87
CA ILE A 43 -8.35 15.40 -10.79
C ILE A 43 -7.67 15.31 -9.42
N ALA A 44 -6.83 14.30 -9.21
CA ALA A 44 -6.12 14.11 -7.94
C ALA A 44 -5.24 15.30 -7.56
N PHE A 45 -4.56 15.90 -8.54
CA PHE A 45 -3.63 17.02 -8.30
C PHE A 45 -4.23 18.40 -8.57
N PHE A 46 -5.46 18.48 -9.10
CA PHE A 46 -6.16 19.73 -9.36
C PHE A 46 -6.21 20.68 -8.14
N PRO A 47 -6.51 20.21 -6.91
CA PRO A 47 -6.50 21.08 -5.73
C PRO A 47 -5.13 21.73 -5.45
N LEU A 48 -4.03 21.04 -5.77
CA LEU A 48 -2.68 21.57 -5.61
C LEU A 48 -2.43 22.73 -6.58
N PHE A 49 -2.90 22.61 -7.83
CA PHE A 49 -2.85 23.72 -8.79
C PHE A 49 -3.70 24.91 -8.34
N MET A 50 -4.86 24.66 -7.71
CA MET A 50 -5.71 25.74 -7.17
C MET A 50 -5.00 26.49 -6.03
N ILE A 51 -4.33 25.79 -5.11
CA ILE A 51 -3.55 26.41 -4.03
C ILE A 51 -2.45 27.30 -4.61
N LEU A 52 -1.69 26.80 -5.59
CA LEU A 52 -0.65 27.57 -6.27
C LEU A 52 -1.23 28.81 -6.96
N GLY A 53 -2.38 28.67 -7.63
CA GLY A 53 -3.08 29.78 -8.27
C GLY A 53 -3.51 30.85 -7.28
N TYR A 54 -4.13 30.46 -6.16
CA TYR A 54 -4.51 31.40 -5.10
C TYR A 54 -3.30 32.11 -4.50
N PHE A 55 -2.21 31.37 -4.29
CA PHE A 55 -0.95 31.94 -3.79
C PHE A 55 -0.34 32.94 -4.79
N SER A 56 -0.33 32.63 -6.09
CA SER A 56 0.15 33.55 -7.12
C SER A 56 -0.70 34.81 -7.21
N ILE A 57 -2.04 34.69 -7.19
CA ILE A 57 -2.95 35.84 -7.16
C ILE A 57 -2.69 36.68 -5.93
N PHE A 58 -2.55 36.05 -4.77
CA PHE A 58 -2.24 36.71 -3.51
C PHE A 58 -0.95 37.53 -3.61
N VAL A 59 0.15 36.94 -4.08
CA VAL A 59 1.44 37.65 -4.23
C VAL A 59 1.35 38.81 -5.23
N LEU A 60 0.63 38.65 -6.34
CA LEU A 60 0.50 39.68 -7.37
C LEU A 60 -0.39 40.86 -6.94
N TYR A 61 -1.43 40.62 -6.14
CA TYR A 61 -2.41 41.63 -5.73
C TYR A 61 -1.97 42.38 -4.45
N GLU A 62 -1.30 41.70 -3.54
CA GLU A 62 -0.85 42.22 -2.23
C GLU A 62 0.64 42.60 -2.26
N ASN A 63 1.12 43.23 -3.33
CA ASN A 63 2.52 43.71 -3.52
C ASN A 63 3.10 44.56 -2.37
N ASP A 64 2.31 44.84 -1.33
CA ASP A 64 2.61 45.70 -0.20
C ASP A 64 2.23 44.98 1.12
N LEU A 65 3.24 44.59 1.91
CA LEU A 65 3.13 43.85 3.18
C LEU A 65 2.20 44.55 4.21
N LEU A 66 1.94 45.84 4.05
CA LEU A 66 1.05 46.63 4.91
C LEU A 66 -0.45 46.38 4.66
N LYS A 67 -0.84 46.06 3.42
CA LYS A 67 -2.23 45.69 3.09
C LYS A 67 -2.58 44.29 3.59
N PHE A 68 -1.61 43.40 3.62
CA PHE A 68 -1.71 42.08 4.25
C PHE A 68 -2.09 42.13 5.74
N LEU A 69 -1.64 43.16 6.47
CA LEU A 69 -2.01 43.37 7.88
C LEU A 69 -3.48 43.82 8.02
N ASN A 70 -4.07 44.42 6.97
CA ASN A 70 -5.50 44.68 6.87
C ASN A 70 -6.22 43.42 6.34
N PHE A 71 -6.21 42.39 7.19
CA PHE A 71 -6.67 41.01 6.96
C PHE A 71 -8.05 40.84 6.27
N SER A 72 -8.89 41.88 6.23
CA SER A 72 -10.27 41.84 5.73
C SER A 72 -10.38 41.48 4.24
N ASP A 73 -9.52 42.04 3.38
CA ASP A 73 -9.69 41.92 1.92
C ASP A 73 -9.06 40.64 1.35
N SER A 74 -8.00 40.13 2.00
CA SER A 74 -7.30 38.91 1.61
C SER A 74 -7.81 37.64 2.32
N PHE A 75 -8.67 37.77 3.34
CA PHE A 75 -9.26 36.64 4.08
C PHE A 75 -9.91 35.57 3.20
N PRO A 76 -10.71 35.90 2.17
CA PRO A 76 -11.35 34.88 1.33
C PRO A 76 -10.34 34.02 0.55
N ILE A 77 -9.24 34.62 0.07
CA ILE A 77 -8.19 33.92 -0.70
C ILE A 77 -7.41 32.97 0.22
N VAL A 78 -7.05 33.45 1.41
CA VAL A 78 -6.35 32.64 2.42
C VAL A 78 -7.24 31.47 2.88
N LEU A 79 -8.53 31.71 3.12
CA LEU A 79 -9.48 30.67 3.51
C LEU A 79 -9.66 29.60 2.43
N LEU A 80 -9.76 30.00 1.15
CA LEU A 80 -9.83 29.06 0.02
C LEU A 80 -8.56 28.22 -0.10
N GLY A 81 -7.38 28.81 0.12
CA GLY A 81 -6.11 28.07 0.15
C GLY A 81 -6.08 27.03 1.28
N LEU A 82 -6.51 27.41 2.49
CA LEU A 82 -6.55 26.53 3.66
C LEU A 82 -7.54 25.37 3.50
N ILE A 83 -8.71 25.61 2.90
CA ILE A 83 -9.72 24.56 2.66
C ILE A 83 -9.24 23.54 1.61
N ASN A 84 -8.46 23.98 0.61
CA ASN A 84 -7.94 23.09 -0.43
C ASN A 84 -6.74 22.25 0.04
N LEU A 85 -6.07 22.65 1.12
CA LEU A 85 -4.87 21.98 1.65
C LEU A 85 -5.15 20.51 2.06
N PRO A 86 -6.16 20.21 2.88
CA PRO A 86 -6.55 18.83 3.18
C PRO A 86 -6.94 18.05 1.91
N VAL A 87 -7.69 18.69 1.01
CA VAL A 87 -8.15 18.04 -0.23
C VAL A 87 -6.96 17.67 -1.12
N ALA A 88 -5.95 18.53 -1.24
CA ALA A 88 -4.73 18.25 -2.00
C ALA A 88 -3.92 17.08 -1.42
N VAL A 89 -3.98 16.85 -0.11
CA VAL A 89 -3.28 15.74 0.56
C VAL A 89 -4.07 14.44 0.43
N PHE A 90 -5.38 14.47 0.69
CA PHE A 90 -6.18 13.26 0.78
C PHE A 90 -6.74 12.77 -0.56
N LEU A 91 -7.06 13.66 -1.49
CA LEU A 91 -7.65 13.28 -2.79
C LEU A 91 -6.75 12.34 -3.62
N PRO A 92 -5.42 12.55 -3.70
CA PRO A 92 -4.53 11.59 -4.37
C PRO A 92 -4.53 10.20 -3.74
N ILE A 93 -4.70 10.12 -2.41
CA ILE A 93 -4.74 8.85 -1.67
C ILE A 93 -6.05 8.12 -1.98
N PHE A 94 -7.18 8.83 -1.91
CA PHE A 94 -8.49 8.24 -2.20
C PHE A 94 -8.64 7.76 -3.64
N LEU A 95 -8.01 8.45 -4.61
CA LEU A 95 -8.07 8.08 -6.02
C LEU A 95 -7.02 7.03 -6.41
N ASP A 96 -6.12 6.62 -5.50
CA ASP A 96 -5.03 5.71 -5.84
C ASP A 96 -5.51 4.31 -6.24
N ASP A 97 -6.47 3.77 -5.49
CA ASP A 97 -7.11 2.48 -5.80
C ASP A 97 -7.84 2.54 -7.16
N ALA A 98 -8.59 3.62 -7.41
CA ALA A 98 -9.30 3.82 -8.67
C ALA A 98 -8.34 3.93 -9.87
N ARG A 99 -7.21 4.64 -9.71
CA ARG A 99 -6.16 4.73 -10.73
C ARG A 99 -5.52 3.37 -11.00
N THR A 100 -5.17 2.64 -9.95
CA THR A 100 -4.55 1.33 -10.04
C THR A 100 -5.48 0.33 -10.71
N LYS A 101 -6.75 0.27 -10.30
CA LYS A 101 -7.79 -0.55 -10.94
C LYS A 101 -8.02 -0.20 -12.41
N THR A 102 -8.03 1.09 -12.74
CA THR A 102 -8.18 1.54 -14.13
C THR A 102 -7.01 1.05 -14.99
N LEU A 103 -5.78 1.16 -14.48
CA LEU A 103 -4.58 0.73 -15.19
C LEU A 103 -4.50 -0.80 -15.34
N THR A 104 -4.80 -1.54 -14.28
CA THR A 104 -4.80 -3.02 -14.31
C THR A 104 -5.92 -3.58 -15.18
N ASN A 105 -7.13 -2.99 -15.14
CA ASN A 105 -8.23 -3.42 -16.00
C ASN A 105 -7.95 -3.16 -17.48
N HIS A 106 -7.38 -2.00 -17.82
CA HIS A 106 -7.01 -1.69 -19.20
C HIS A 106 -5.99 -2.71 -19.77
N ASN A 107 -5.01 -3.10 -18.95
CA ASN A 107 -3.95 -4.01 -19.35
C ASN A 107 -4.23 -5.48 -19.01
N LYS A 108 -5.42 -5.82 -18.52
CA LYS A 108 -5.76 -7.15 -17.98
C LYS A 108 -5.44 -8.29 -18.95
N ASN A 109 -5.78 -8.12 -20.23
CA ASN A 109 -5.54 -9.15 -21.23
C ASN A 109 -4.05 -9.40 -21.49
N ALA A 110 -3.24 -8.34 -21.52
CA ALA A 110 -1.79 -8.44 -21.70
C ALA A 110 -1.12 -9.05 -20.46
N LEU A 111 -1.57 -8.65 -19.27
CA LEU A 111 -1.11 -9.21 -18.00
C LEU A 111 -1.44 -10.70 -17.87
N ASN A 112 -2.66 -11.10 -18.24
CA ASN A 112 -3.04 -12.52 -18.22
C ASN A 112 -2.21 -13.35 -19.19
N LYS A 113 -2.01 -12.87 -20.43
CA LYS A 113 -1.12 -13.54 -21.40
C LYS A 113 0.32 -13.68 -20.88
N LEU A 114 0.84 -12.64 -20.20
CA LEU A 114 2.16 -12.70 -19.59
C LEU A 114 2.19 -13.76 -18.47
N LYS A 115 1.17 -13.80 -17.61
CA LYS A 115 1.05 -14.82 -16.55
C LYS A 115 1.03 -16.22 -17.14
N ASP A 116 0.23 -16.48 -18.16
CA ASP A 116 0.12 -17.79 -18.80
C ASP A 116 1.47 -18.22 -19.41
N GLN A 117 2.15 -17.29 -20.12
CA GLN A 117 3.47 -17.56 -20.71
C GLN A 117 4.52 -17.95 -19.65
N TYR A 118 4.49 -17.31 -18.49
CA TYR A 118 5.44 -17.59 -17.41
C TYR A 118 5.03 -18.79 -16.57
N TYR A 119 3.74 -19.08 -16.48
CA TYR A 119 3.22 -20.32 -15.92
C TYR A 119 3.75 -21.53 -16.69
N ASP A 120 3.70 -21.51 -18.03
CA ASP A 120 4.26 -22.56 -18.88
C ASP A 120 5.78 -22.75 -18.72
N LYS A 121 6.48 -21.69 -18.30
CA LYS A 121 7.92 -21.73 -17.96
C LYS A 121 8.20 -22.15 -16.51
N GLY A 122 7.17 -22.49 -15.74
CA GLY A 122 7.29 -22.92 -14.34
C GLY A 122 7.35 -21.78 -13.31
N LEU A 123 6.99 -20.56 -13.69
CA LEU A 123 6.84 -19.44 -12.75
C LEU A 123 5.37 -19.28 -12.35
N PHE A 124 5.07 -19.64 -11.10
CA PHE A 124 3.78 -19.40 -10.48
C PHE A 124 3.79 -18.01 -9.83
N VAL A 125 3.07 -17.06 -10.41
CA VAL A 125 3.04 -15.67 -9.94
C VAL A 125 2.12 -15.55 -8.73
N ILE A 126 2.70 -15.52 -7.53
CA ILE A 126 2.02 -15.29 -6.26
C ILE A 126 2.79 -14.19 -5.54
N LYS A 127 2.14 -13.04 -5.34
CA LYS A 127 2.78 -11.88 -4.71
C LYS A 127 2.75 -12.02 -3.18
N GLU A 128 3.65 -11.33 -2.51
CA GLU A 128 3.79 -11.43 -1.05
C GLU A 128 2.54 -10.89 -0.32
N GLU A 129 1.84 -9.93 -0.93
CA GLU A 129 0.62 -9.35 -0.39
C GLU A 129 -0.52 -10.39 -0.22
N GLU A 130 -0.53 -11.45 -1.04
CA GLU A 130 -1.52 -12.55 -0.93
C GLU A 130 -1.41 -13.34 0.39
N LEU A 131 -0.27 -13.24 1.09
CA LEU A 131 -0.12 -13.84 2.43
C LEU A 131 -0.95 -13.12 3.50
N TYR A 132 -1.39 -11.89 3.22
CA TYR A 132 -2.02 -11.00 4.19
C TYR A 132 -3.47 -10.63 3.82
N GLU A 133 -3.92 -11.04 2.63
CA GLU A 133 -5.25 -10.69 2.10
C GLU A 133 -6.38 -11.48 2.76
N HIS A 134 -6.07 -12.67 3.30
CA HIS A 134 -7.06 -13.55 3.92
C HIS A 134 -7.00 -13.51 5.44
N SER A 135 -8.18 -13.43 6.07
CA SER A 135 -8.30 -13.54 7.52
C SER A 135 -7.89 -14.93 7.97
N CYS A 136 -7.21 -15.02 9.12
CA CYS A 136 -6.69 -16.28 9.65
C CYS A 136 -7.76 -17.29 10.06
N CYS A 137 -9.04 -16.92 9.99
CA CYS A 137 -10.16 -17.83 10.20
C CYS A 137 -10.53 -18.64 8.95
N GLU A 138 -9.92 -18.35 7.80
CA GLU A 138 -10.04 -19.13 6.56
C GLU A 138 -8.96 -20.22 6.43
N TYR A 139 -8.25 -20.52 7.54
CA TYR A 139 -7.31 -21.63 7.57
C TYR A 139 -8.07 -22.95 7.75
N ASP A 140 -7.99 -23.80 6.72
CA ASP A 140 -8.70 -25.08 6.61
C ASP A 140 -8.32 -26.11 7.71
N ASP A 141 -7.31 -25.86 8.55
CA ASP A 141 -6.82 -26.77 9.60
C ASP A 141 -6.64 -26.09 10.97
N ILE A 142 -7.26 -26.66 12.01
CA ILE A 142 -7.15 -26.23 13.42
C ILE A 142 -5.71 -26.19 13.95
N TYR A 143 -4.81 -26.94 13.32
CA TYR A 143 -3.38 -27.00 13.64
C TYR A 143 -2.57 -25.84 13.07
N GLU A 144 -3.02 -25.18 11.99
CA GLU A 144 -2.37 -23.98 11.43
C GLU A 144 -2.77 -22.71 12.19
N MET A 145 -3.85 -22.75 12.98
CA MET A 145 -4.29 -21.65 13.86
C MET A 145 -3.21 -21.24 14.87
N TYR A 146 -2.26 -22.13 15.17
CA TYR A 146 -1.16 -21.89 16.11
C TYR A 146 0.20 -21.78 15.42
N VAL A 147 0.28 -21.40 14.14
CA VAL A 147 1.55 -21.25 13.42
C VAL A 147 1.84 -19.78 13.15
N CYS A 148 3.07 -19.34 13.41
CA CYS A 148 3.47 -17.98 13.08
C CYS A 148 3.65 -17.86 11.55
N PRO A 149 2.96 -16.93 10.85
CA PRO A 149 3.08 -16.77 9.40
C PRO A 149 4.51 -16.51 8.93
N VAL A 150 5.32 -15.86 9.78
CA VAL A 150 6.65 -15.38 9.40
C VAL A 150 7.74 -16.43 9.66
N THR A 151 7.72 -17.08 10.82
CA THR A 151 8.74 -18.09 11.18
C THR A 151 8.34 -19.51 10.77
N LYS A 152 7.06 -19.73 10.42
CA LYS A 152 6.46 -21.04 10.14
C LYS A 152 6.62 -22.07 11.26
N LYS A 153 6.86 -21.61 12.50
CA LYS A 153 6.94 -22.45 13.69
C LYS A 153 5.66 -22.34 14.51
N MET A 154 5.37 -23.36 15.32
CA MET A 154 4.30 -23.28 16.31
C MET A 154 4.52 -22.08 17.23
N ILE A 155 3.46 -21.30 17.42
CA ILE A 155 3.34 -20.19 18.35
C ILE A 155 3.30 -20.80 19.74
N GLY A 156 4.33 -20.55 20.54
CA GLY A 156 4.31 -20.88 21.97
C GLY A 156 3.36 -19.95 22.74
N TYR A 157 2.98 -20.33 23.96
CA TYR A 157 2.12 -19.52 24.83
C TYR A 157 2.60 -18.07 25.02
N SER A 158 3.92 -17.82 24.96
CA SER A 158 4.48 -16.47 25.08
C SER A 158 4.19 -15.56 23.89
N ASP A 159 3.91 -16.14 22.73
CA ASP A 159 3.73 -15.44 21.46
C ASP A 159 2.24 -15.12 21.21
N LEU A 160 1.33 -15.85 21.86
CA LEU A 160 -0.12 -15.56 21.85
C LEU A 160 -0.43 -14.14 22.38
N ASN A 161 0.34 -13.63 23.34
CA ASN A 161 0.13 -12.30 23.92
C ASN A 161 0.35 -11.14 22.93
N PHE A 162 1.01 -11.40 21.79
CA PHE A 162 1.28 -10.42 20.74
C PHE A 162 0.27 -10.51 19.59
N CYS A 163 -0.57 -11.55 19.58
CA CYS A 163 -1.58 -11.77 18.56
C CYS A 163 -2.96 -11.56 19.18
N LYS A 164 -3.78 -10.65 18.62
CA LYS A 164 -5.18 -10.48 19.05
C LYS A 164 -6.01 -11.76 18.84
N SER A 165 -5.57 -12.63 17.93
CA SER A 165 -6.12 -13.97 17.69
C SER A 165 -4.99 -14.92 17.23
N PRO A 166 -5.00 -16.21 17.61
CA PRO A 166 -4.05 -17.19 17.09
C PRO A 166 -4.08 -17.21 15.55
N GLY A 167 -2.91 -17.25 14.91
CA GLY A 167 -2.76 -17.19 13.44
C GLY A 167 -2.79 -15.76 12.86
N ASN A 168 -3.49 -14.80 13.50
CA ASN A 168 -3.64 -13.42 13.02
C ASN A 168 -2.51 -12.48 13.47
N CYS A 169 -1.28 -12.89 13.21
CA CYS A 169 -0.10 -12.17 13.68
C CYS A 169 0.74 -11.69 12.51
N LYS A 170 0.62 -10.40 12.15
CA LYS A 170 1.52 -9.75 11.17
C LYS A 170 3.00 -9.96 11.57
N TYR A 171 3.27 -10.02 12.87
CA TYR A 171 4.58 -10.32 13.47
C TYR A 171 4.39 -11.16 14.74
N CYS A 172 5.01 -12.35 14.83
CA CYS A 172 5.09 -13.07 16.11
C CYS A 172 6.27 -12.56 16.94
N LYS A 173 6.20 -12.69 18.27
CA LYS A 173 7.28 -12.27 19.18
C LYS A 173 8.63 -12.89 18.80
N THR A 174 8.65 -14.18 18.44
CA THR A 174 9.87 -14.85 17.94
C THR A 174 10.46 -14.16 16.70
N PHE A 175 9.62 -13.67 15.78
CA PHE A 175 10.07 -12.89 14.63
C PHE A 175 10.59 -11.51 15.05
N ALA A 176 9.84 -10.77 15.87
CA ALA A 176 10.23 -9.43 16.32
C ALA A 176 11.56 -9.46 17.10
N VAL A 177 11.76 -10.44 17.99
CA VAL A 177 13.01 -10.61 18.74
C VAL A 177 14.18 -10.93 17.82
N ASN A 178 13.98 -11.76 16.79
CA ASN A 178 15.03 -12.07 15.82
C ASN A 178 15.37 -10.90 14.89
N LEU A 179 14.39 -10.04 14.58
CA LEU A 179 14.57 -8.92 13.66
C LEU A 179 15.22 -7.70 14.35
N VAL A 180 14.74 -7.32 15.53
CA VAL A 180 15.15 -6.07 16.21
C VAL A 180 15.81 -6.28 17.57
N GLY A 181 15.97 -7.52 18.02
CA GLY A 181 16.55 -7.86 19.31
C GLY A 181 15.55 -7.78 20.48
N PRO A 182 15.84 -8.45 21.60
CA PRO A 182 14.89 -8.64 22.71
C PRO A 182 14.54 -7.35 23.47
N GLN A 183 15.39 -6.32 23.42
CA GLN A 183 15.14 -5.05 24.11
C GLN A 183 14.19 -4.14 23.32
N VAL A 184 14.33 -4.09 21.99
CA VAL A 184 13.50 -3.25 21.11
C VAL A 184 12.12 -3.87 20.89
N ALA A 185 12.05 -5.20 20.80
CA ALA A 185 10.80 -5.93 20.64
C ALA A 185 9.79 -5.73 21.79
N LYS A 186 10.23 -5.31 22.99
CA LYS A 186 9.34 -4.98 24.12
C LYS A 186 8.39 -3.82 23.83
N TYR A 187 8.82 -2.86 23.01
CA TYR A 187 8.02 -1.66 22.70
C TYR A 187 6.96 -1.91 21.63
N TRP A 188 7.15 -2.96 20.81
CA TRP A 188 6.21 -3.35 19.75
C TRP A 188 4.96 -4.05 20.30
N GLY A 189 5.03 -4.64 21.50
CA GLY A 189 3.88 -5.28 22.15
C GLY A 189 2.84 -4.30 22.69
N CYS A 190 3.17 -3.00 22.80
CA CYS A 190 2.27 -1.98 23.34
C CYS A 190 1.29 -1.43 22.30
N GLU A 191 1.60 -1.48 21.00
CA GLU A 191 0.73 -0.93 19.94
C GLU A 191 -0.48 -1.82 19.60
N PHE A 192 -0.49 -3.08 20.04
CA PHE A 192 -1.58 -4.03 19.75
C PHE A 192 -2.69 -4.05 20.82
N LYS A 193 -2.55 -3.30 21.92
CA LYS A 193 -3.64 -3.05 22.86
C LYS A 193 -4.39 -1.77 22.50
N LYS A 194 -5.34 -1.90 21.55
CA LYS A 194 -6.65 -1.23 21.56
C LYS A 194 -7.64 -2.02 20.70
#